data_AF-A0A8S3RQZ0-F1
#
_entry.id   AF-A0A8S3RQZ0-F1
#
_cell.length_a   1.000
_cell.length_b   1.000
_cell.length_c   1.000
_cell.angle_alpha   90.00
_cell.angle_beta   90.00
_cell.angle_gamma   90.00
#
_symmetry.space_group_name_H-M   'P 1'
#
loop_
_entity.id
_entity.type
_entity.pdbx_description
1 polymer ?
#
loop_
_entity_poly.entity_id
_entity_poly.type
_entity_poly.pdbx_seq_one_letter_code
_entity_poly.pdbx_strand_id
1 'polypeptide(L)'
;MAREYDMFMESEKRWFCHVDDDNYVNVPALVGFLQQYNHSDNWYLGRPSISHPMEVLDRANPGQKLAFWFATGGAGFCISRGLADKMVPHAGGGRIMTTGGIIRLPDDCTVGYIINHLLKVPLTKIKEFHSHLEGLHRIPQHQLSDQLTLSYFNSNVIDVKGYSHEKDPTSLRYKFDEVKELLTDNIVDLLMIAESKLDSTFQDNLFQVEGYKLQRRDRNQYGGGLLTLIKSDFPSSLKQCFESDILENICYEIYINDAK
;
A
#
# COMPACT_ATOMS: atom_id res chain seq x y z
N MET A 1 -4.72 -2.62 8.39
CA MET A 1 -3.55 -3.17 9.11
C MET A 1 -3.68 -4.60 9.67
N ALA A 2 -4.60 -4.91 10.60
CA ALA A 2 -4.53 -6.18 11.35
C ALA A 2 -4.53 -7.45 10.48
N ARG A 3 -5.29 -7.45 9.38
CA ARG A 3 -5.31 -8.55 8.41
C ARG A 3 -3.99 -8.69 7.65
N GLU A 4 -3.36 -7.59 7.26
CA GLU A 4 -2.06 -7.62 6.56
C GLU A 4 -0.99 -8.27 7.44
N TYR A 5 -1.00 -7.92 8.73
CA TYR A 5 -0.09 -8.51 9.71
C TYR A 5 -0.35 -10.02 9.88
N ASP A 6 -1.60 -10.44 10.08
CA ASP A 6 -1.95 -11.86 10.25
C ASP A 6 -1.58 -12.67 9.00
N MET A 7 -1.87 -12.16 7.81
CA MET A 7 -1.45 -12.77 6.53
C MET A 7 0.07 -12.89 6.41
N PHE A 8 0.82 -11.88 6.84
CA PHE A 8 2.28 -11.96 6.85
C PHE A 8 2.79 -13.06 7.78
N MET A 9 2.21 -13.21 8.97
CA MET A 9 2.62 -14.26 9.91
C MET A 9 2.45 -15.66 9.31
N GLU A 10 1.39 -15.86 8.51
CA GLU A 10 1.11 -17.09 7.77
C GLU A 10 2.02 -17.30 6.54
N SER A 11 2.53 -16.23 5.93
CA SER A 11 3.25 -16.27 4.65
C SER A 11 4.68 -16.84 4.67
N GLU A 12 5.20 -17.25 5.84
CA GLU A 12 6.60 -17.66 6.09
C GLU A 12 7.67 -16.66 5.59
N LYS A 13 7.29 -15.41 5.24
CA LYS A 13 8.22 -14.40 4.73
C LYS A 13 9.06 -13.76 5.83
N ARG A 14 10.19 -13.19 5.42
CA ARG A 14 11.21 -12.60 6.29
C ARG A 14 10.95 -11.15 6.68
N TRP A 15 10.22 -10.42 5.85
CA TRP A 15 9.97 -8.99 6.01
C TRP A 15 8.52 -8.68 5.72
N PHE A 16 7.91 -7.92 6.62
CA PHE A 16 6.62 -7.29 6.43
C PHE A 16 6.87 -5.82 6.09
N CYS A 17 6.38 -5.32 4.97
CA CYS A 17 6.40 -3.89 4.66
C CYS A 17 4.98 -3.44 4.35
N HIS A 18 4.55 -2.38 5.02
CA HIS A 18 3.26 -1.73 4.79
C HIS A 18 3.49 -0.44 3.99
N VAL A 19 2.59 -0.18 3.05
CA VAL A 19 2.50 1.03 2.22
C VAL A 19 1.02 1.31 1.93
N ASP A 20 0.68 2.58 1.76
CA ASP A 20 -0.67 3.01 1.34
C ASP A 20 -0.84 2.90 -0.18
N ASP A 21 -2.07 3.04 -0.67
CA ASP A 21 -2.40 2.99 -2.10
C ASP A 21 -1.88 4.20 -2.90
N ASP A 22 -1.52 5.29 -2.22
CA ASP A 22 -0.87 6.47 -2.79
C ASP A 22 0.68 6.37 -2.84
N ASN A 23 1.25 5.22 -2.48
CA ASN A 23 2.70 5.03 -2.42
C ASN A 23 3.28 4.37 -3.68
N TYR A 24 4.37 4.92 -4.17
CA TYR A 24 5.31 4.27 -5.08
C TYR A 24 6.39 3.53 -4.28
N VAL A 25 6.70 2.29 -4.67
CA VAL A 25 7.74 1.46 -4.02
C VAL A 25 8.86 1.14 -5.01
N ASN A 26 10.08 1.54 -4.67
CA ASN A 26 11.28 1.15 -5.41
C ASN A 26 11.75 -0.23 -4.93
N VAL A 27 11.16 -1.29 -5.50
CA VAL A 27 11.39 -2.67 -5.05
C VAL A 27 12.87 -3.08 -5.09
N PRO A 28 13.67 -2.80 -6.14
CA PRO A 28 15.09 -3.15 -6.13
C PRO A 28 15.89 -2.49 -5.00
N ALA A 29 15.67 -1.18 -4.77
CA ALA A 29 16.33 -0.46 -3.68
C ALA A 29 15.89 -0.99 -2.31
N LEU A 30 14.59 -1.28 -2.13
CA LEU A 30 14.06 -1.83 -0.90
C LEU A 30 14.65 -3.21 -0.58
N VAL A 31 14.73 -4.10 -1.57
CA VAL A 31 15.34 -5.43 -1.37
C VAL A 31 16.82 -5.30 -1.00
N GLY A 32 17.58 -4.47 -1.73
CA GLY A 32 19.00 -4.23 -1.42
C GLY A 32 19.23 -3.58 -0.06
N PHE A 33 18.31 -2.71 0.38
CA PHE A 33 18.33 -2.12 1.71
C PHE A 33 18.04 -3.15 2.81
N LEU A 34 16.97 -3.94 2.69
CA LEU A 34 16.57 -4.93 3.71
C LEU A 34 17.59 -6.07 3.87
N GLN A 35 18.36 -6.40 2.83
CA GLN A 35 19.44 -7.39 2.90
C GLN A 35 20.59 -7.01 3.84
N GLN A 36 20.71 -5.73 4.19
CA GLN A 36 21.73 -5.24 5.13
C GLN A 36 21.39 -5.57 6.59
N TYR A 37 20.16 -6.01 6.85
CA TYR A 37 19.65 -6.31 8.18
C TYR A 37 19.37 -7.81 8.33
N ASN A 38 19.72 -8.35 9.49
CA ASN A 38 19.32 -9.72 9.84
C ASN A 38 17.84 -9.75 10.23
N HIS A 39 17.03 -10.45 9.44
CA HIS A 39 15.58 -10.54 9.62
C HIS A 39 15.14 -11.31 10.89
N SER A 40 16.05 -12.04 11.53
CA SER A 40 15.79 -12.71 12.81
C SER A 40 15.97 -11.78 14.03
N ASP A 41 16.58 -10.61 13.83
CA ASP A 41 16.68 -9.58 14.87
C ASP A 41 15.39 -8.74 14.94
N ASN A 42 15.39 -7.68 15.75
CA ASN A 42 14.21 -6.86 16.01
C ASN A 42 14.32 -5.50 15.31
N TRP A 43 13.97 -5.44 14.03
CA TRP A 43 14.03 -4.22 13.23
C TRP A 43 12.65 -3.64 12.96
N TYR A 44 12.50 -2.38 13.34
CA TYR A 44 11.42 -1.49 12.93
C TYR A 44 12.01 -0.35 12.12
N LEU A 45 11.80 -0.37 10.80
CA LEU A 45 12.44 0.50 9.83
C LEU A 45 11.38 1.40 9.20
N GLY A 46 11.59 2.71 9.19
CA GLY A 46 10.66 3.65 8.57
C GLY A 46 10.95 5.07 8.98
N ARG A 47 10.00 5.97 8.78
CA ARG A 47 10.18 7.38 9.05
C ARG A 47 9.01 7.99 9.83
N PRO A 48 9.27 8.76 10.90
CA PRO A 48 8.23 9.56 11.53
C PRO A 48 8.02 10.85 10.72
N SER A 49 6.75 11.22 10.47
CA SER A 49 6.39 12.52 9.90
C SER A 49 6.22 13.62 10.95
N ILE A 50 6.52 13.34 12.22
CA ILE A 50 6.54 14.31 13.32
C ILE A 50 7.97 14.51 13.86
N SER A 51 8.26 15.72 14.35
CA SER A 51 9.60 16.11 14.81
C SER A 51 9.91 15.72 16.26
N HIS A 52 8.90 15.31 17.02
CA HIS A 52 8.99 14.85 18.41
C HIS A 52 8.23 13.53 18.59
N PRO A 53 8.51 12.73 19.63
CA PRO A 53 7.70 11.56 19.94
C PRO A 53 6.23 11.94 20.12
N MET A 54 5.33 11.02 19.79
CA MET A 54 3.92 11.21 20.04
C MET A 54 3.64 11.03 21.53
N GLU A 55 3.01 12.03 22.15
CA GLU A 55 2.56 11.96 23.54
C GLU A 55 1.08 11.60 23.60
N VAL A 56 0.75 10.58 24.39
CA VAL A 56 -0.64 10.22 24.71
C VAL A 56 -0.82 10.00 26.19
N LEU A 57 -2.06 10.13 26.66
CA LEU A 57 -2.41 9.80 28.04
C LEU A 57 -2.28 8.30 28.27
N ASP A 58 -1.59 7.92 29.33
CA ASP A 58 -1.55 6.54 29.78
C ASP A 58 -2.89 6.17 30.40
N ARG A 59 -3.60 5.24 29.76
CA ARG A 59 -4.89 4.75 30.24
C ARG A 59 -4.78 3.67 31.30
N ALA A 60 -3.64 2.98 31.36
CA ALA A 60 -3.35 2.05 32.45
C ALA A 60 -2.95 2.80 33.72
N ASN A 61 -2.33 3.98 33.58
CA ASN A 61 -1.91 4.83 34.69
C ASN A 61 -2.48 6.25 34.58
N PRO A 62 -3.72 6.49 35.05
CA PRO A 62 -4.37 7.80 34.97
C PRO A 62 -3.50 8.92 35.54
N GLY A 63 -3.30 9.98 34.74
CA GLY A 63 -2.46 11.13 35.10
C GLY A 63 -1.01 11.05 34.60
N GLN A 64 -0.58 9.91 34.07
CA GLN A 64 0.70 9.79 33.38
C GLN A 64 0.53 9.98 31.87
N LYS A 65 1.60 10.46 31.22
CA LYS A 65 1.73 10.51 29.78
C LYS A 65 2.77 9.49 29.35
N LEU A 66 2.55 8.85 28.21
CA LEU A 66 3.56 8.03 27.55
C LEU A 66 3.95 8.66 26.22
N ALA A 67 5.22 8.54 25.88
CA ALA A 67 5.83 9.10 24.68
C ALA A 67 6.52 7.99 23.88
N PHE A 68 6.30 7.95 22.57
CA PHE A 68 6.92 6.95 21.70
C PHE A 68 7.04 7.43 20.26
N TRP A 69 7.98 6.84 19.53
CA TRP A 69 8.11 7.04 18.09
C TRP A 69 7.28 6.01 17.31
N PHE A 70 6.74 6.43 16.17
CA PHE A 70 6.08 5.56 15.19
C PHE A 70 6.55 5.92 13.78
N ALA A 71 6.57 4.94 12.87
CA ALA A 71 6.74 5.19 11.46
C ALA A 71 5.38 5.57 10.87
N THR A 72 5.34 6.62 10.06
CA THR A 72 4.11 7.11 9.44
C THR A 72 3.67 6.14 8.35
N GLY A 73 2.40 5.71 8.40
CA GLY A 73 1.82 4.72 7.48
C GLY A 73 2.02 5.10 6.01
N GLY A 74 1.64 6.33 5.63
CA GLY A 74 1.77 6.83 4.27
C GLY A 74 3.19 7.16 3.81
N ALA A 75 4.22 6.98 4.65
CA ALA A 75 5.61 6.92 4.18
C ALA A 75 6.03 5.48 3.85
N GLY A 76 5.29 4.49 4.33
CA GLY A 76 5.68 3.10 4.38
C GLY A 76 6.65 2.78 5.53
N PHE A 77 6.62 1.54 5.98
CA PHE A 77 7.54 1.01 6.98
C PHE A 77 7.73 -0.50 6.83
N CYS A 78 8.82 -1.03 7.38
CA CYS A 78 9.12 -2.44 7.39
C CYS A 78 9.42 -2.98 8.79
N ILE A 79 9.00 -4.23 9.02
CA ILE A 79 9.17 -4.99 10.25
C ILE A 79 9.82 -6.32 9.89
N SER A 80 10.93 -6.65 10.56
CA SER A 80 11.61 -7.94 10.44
C SER A 80 10.77 -9.07 11.04
N ARG A 81 10.90 -10.29 10.52
CA ARG A 81 10.22 -11.48 11.07
C ARG A 81 10.44 -11.67 12.57
N GLY A 82 11.67 -11.51 13.07
CA GLY A 82 11.96 -11.64 14.50
C GLY A 82 11.19 -10.66 15.38
N LEU A 83 11.02 -9.41 14.93
CA LEU A 83 10.16 -8.43 15.60
C LEU A 83 8.68 -8.80 15.50
N ALA A 84 8.20 -9.19 14.31
CA ALA A 84 6.81 -9.58 14.13
C ALA A 84 6.46 -10.77 15.04
N ASP A 85 7.29 -11.81 15.13
CA ASP A 85 7.04 -12.93 16.06
C ASP A 85 6.85 -12.45 17.52
N LYS A 86 7.59 -11.42 17.96
CA LYS A 86 7.41 -10.80 19.29
C LYS A 86 6.17 -9.93 19.43
N MET A 87 5.65 -9.39 18.33
CA MET A 87 4.42 -8.59 18.32
C MET A 87 3.17 -9.45 18.49
N VAL A 88 3.21 -10.77 18.23
CA VAL A 88 2.04 -11.68 18.25
C VAL A 88 1.12 -11.50 19.48
N PRO A 89 1.60 -11.40 20.73
CA PRO A 89 0.73 -11.22 21.90
C PRO A 89 -0.12 -9.94 21.87
N HIS A 90 0.32 -8.92 21.13
CA HIS A 90 -0.32 -7.60 21.04
C HIS A 90 -0.90 -7.28 19.67
N ALA A 91 -0.46 -7.98 18.61
CA ALA A 91 -0.82 -7.69 17.23
C ALA A 91 -1.62 -8.81 16.56
N GLY A 92 -1.24 -10.08 16.81
CA GLY A 92 -1.78 -11.22 16.09
C GLY A 92 -3.25 -11.51 16.42
N GLY A 93 -3.98 -12.08 15.47
CA GLY A 93 -5.39 -12.46 15.61
C GLY A 93 -6.31 -11.25 15.76
N GLY A 94 -6.03 -10.18 15.00
CA GLY A 94 -6.82 -8.93 15.07
C GLY A 94 -6.50 -8.00 16.24
N ARG A 95 -5.55 -8.33 17.13
CA ARG A 95 -5.28 -7.57 18.36
C ARG A 95 -4.77 -6.14 18.11
N ILE A 96 -4.16 -5.86 16.96
CA ILE A 96 -3.83 -4.48 16.55
C ILE A 96 -5.08 -3.58 16.70
N MET A 97 -6.25 -4.02 16.23
CA MET A 97 -7.49 -3.24 16.34
C MET A 97 -7.93 -3.05 17.79
N THR A 98 -7.81 -4.08 18.62
CA THR A 98 -8.14 -4.02 20.04
C THR A 98 -7.25 -3.01 20.77
N THR A 99 -5.93 -3.10 20.56
CA THR A 99 -4.97 -2.18 21.16
C THR A 99 -5.20 -0.75 20.68
N GLY A 100 -5.43 -0.54 19.37
CA GLY A 100 -5.75 0.76 18.79
C GLY A 100 -7.02 1.37 19.38
N GLY A 101 -8.07 0.57 19.58
CA GLY A 101 -9.31 0.99 20.24
C GLY A 101 -9.09 1.39 21.72
N ILE A 102 -8.21 0.69 22.44
CA ILE A 102 -7.86 1.01 23.83
C ILE A 102 -7.14 2.35 23.89
N ILE A 103 -6.12 2.58 23.07
CA ILE A 103 -5.33 3.82 23.11
C ILE A 103 -5.98 4.99 22.32
N ARG A 104 -6.98 4.69 21.47
CA ARG A 104 -7.64 5.59 20.51
C ARG A 104 -6.65 6.28 19.57
N LEU A 105 -5.81 5.48 18.92
CA LEU A 105 -4.87 5.95 17.91
C LEU A 105 -5.11 5.26 16.56
N PRO A 106 -4.70 5.88 15.46
CA PRO A 106 -4.68 5.24 14.14
C PRO A 106 -3.79 3.98 14.09
N ASP A 107 -3.89 3.23 13.00
CA ASP A 107 -3.20 1.94 12.82
C ASP A 107 -1.66 2.08 12.92
N ASP A 108 -1.06 3.06 12.25
CA ASP A 108 0.39 3.30 12.23
C ASP A 108 0.94 3.68 13.63
N CYS A 109 0.21 4.56 14.31
CA CYS A 109 0.43 4.96 15.69
C CYS A 109 0.30 3.77 16.64
N THR A 110 -0.64 2.86 16.40
CA THR A 110 -0.86 1.65 17.20
C THR A 110 0.28 0.66 17.02
N VAL A 111 0.76 0.45 15.79
CA VAL A 111 1.95 -0.35 15.51
C VAL A 111 3.17 0.24 16.22
N GLY A 112 3.36 1.57 16.14
CA GLY A 112 4.39 2.28 16.88
C GLY A 112 4.28 2.12 18.40
N TYR A 113 3.08 2.18 18.95
CA TYR A 113 2.84 1.94 20.39
C TYR A 113 3.26 0.53 20.79
N ILE A 114 2.82 -0.49 20.05
CA ILE A 114 3.18 -1.89 20.33
C ILE A 114 4.70 -2.07 20.30
N ILE A 115 5.35 -1.63 19.22
CA ILE A 115 6.78 -1.88 19.02
C ILE A 115 7.64 -1.03 19.96
N ASN A 116 7.42 0.28 19.97
CA ASN A 116 8.29 1.23 20.66
C ASN A 116 7.98 1.32 22.15
N HIS A 117 6.70 1.33 22.52
CA HIS A 117 6.30 1.47 23.91
C HIS A 117 6.19 0.13 24.64
N LEU A 118 5.50 -0.87 24.09
CA LEU A 118 5.33 -2.17 24.79
C LEU A 118 6.58 -3.05 24.68
N LEU A 119 7.09 -3.25 23.47
CA LEU A 119 8.24 -4.13 23.21
C LEU A 119 9.61 -3.46 23.39
N LYS A 120 9.63 -2.14 23.62
CA LYS A 120 10.86 -1.33 23.82
C LYS A 120 11.85 -1.40 22.65
N VAL A 121 11.36 -1.60 21.43
CA VAL A 121 12.19 -1.62 20.22
C VAL A 121 12.20 -0.23 19.58
N PRO A 122 13.36 0.41 19.41
CA PRO A 122 13.42 1.75 18.82
C PRO A 122 13.02 1.73 17.34
N LEU A 123 12.35 2.80 16.89
CA LEU A 123 12.21 3.07 15.46
C LEU A 123 13.58 3.43 14.88
N THR A 124 14.04 2.65 13.91
CA THR A 124 15.20 3.00 13.08
C THR A 124 14.73 3.97 12.02
N LYS A 125 15.14 5.23 12.14
CA LYS A 125 14.72 6.31 11.24
C LYS A 125 15.48 6.22 9.92
N ILE A 126 14.76 5.95 8.84
CA ILE A 126 15.30 5.83 7.48
C ILE A 126 14.77 7.02 6.67
N LYS A 127 15.67 7.80 6.07
CA LYS A 127 15.30 9.06 5.39
C LYS A 127 14.74 8.82 3.99
N GLU A 128 14.92 7.62 3.46
CA GLU A 128 14.53 7.20 2.12
C GLU A 128 13.07 6.72 2.03
N PHE A 129 12.34 6.66 3.15
CA PHE A 129 10.89 6.53 3.17
C PHE A 129 10.27 7.93 3.19
N HIS A 130 9.29 8.18 2.32
CA HIS A 130 8.68 9.51 2.17
C HIS A 130 7.16 9.46 2.13
N SER A 131 6.52 10.26 2.99
CA SER A 131 5.07 10.49 2.93
C SER A 131 4.74 11.79 2.21
N HIS A 132 3.48 11.93 1.80
CA HIS A 132 2.95 13.19 1.28
C HIS A 132 2.85 14.31 2.34
N LEU A 133 3.24 14.06 3.59
CA LEU A 133 3.35 15.08 4.65
C LEU A 133 4.68 15.85 4.61
N GLU A 134 5.55 15.51 3.66
CA GLU A 134 6.87 16.11 3.49
C GLU A 134 6.94 17.00 2.25
N GLY A 135 7.95 17.87 2.17
CA GLY A 135 8.18 18.63 0.94
C GLY A 135 8.83 17.77 -0.14
N LEU A 136 8.05 16.96 -0.86
CA LEU A 136 8.56 15.98 -1.84
C LEU A 136 9.33 16.62 -3.00
N HIS A 137 8.96 17.85 -3.38
CA HIS A 137 9.69 18.69 -4.34
C HIS A 137 11.16 18.97 -3.95
N ARG A 138 11.55 18.72 -2.69
CA ARG A 138 12.92 18.94 -2.20
C ARG A 138 13.85 17.75 -2.46
N ILE A 139 13.31 16.59 -2.85
CA ILE A 139 14.11 15.41 -3.16
C ILE A 139 14.84 15.67 -4.48
N PRO A 140 16.19 15.71 -4.50
CA PRO A 140 16.93 15.99 -5.72
C PRO A 140 16.77 14.86 -6.75
N GLN A 141 16.66 15.21 -8.03
CA GLN A 141 16.58 14.27 -9.16
C GLN A 141 17.62 13.14 -9.10
N HIS A 142 18.86 13.46 -8.74
CA HIS A 142 19.97 12.50 -8.69
C HIS A 142 19.89 11.50 -7.53
N GLN A 143 18.97 11.69 -6.58
CA GLN A 143 18.76 10.81 -5.43
C GLN A 143 17.52 9.93 -5.59
N LEU A 144 16.69 10.15 -6.63
CA LEU A 144 15.42 9.44 -6.78
C LEU A 144 15.58 7.92 -6.85
N SER A 145 16.66 7.43 -7.47
CA SER A 145 16.96 5.99 -7.56
C SER A 145 17.25 5.33 -6.23
N ASP A 146 17.64 6.11 -5.21
CA ASP A 146 18.03 5.62 -3.89
C ASP A 146 16.86 5.64 -2.90
N GLN A 147 15.74 6.30 -3.25
CA GLN A 147 14.58 6.36 -2.37
C GLN A 147 13.85 5.01 -2.35
N LEU A 148 13.32 4.64 -1.19
CA LEU A 148 12.66 3.36 -0.96
C LEU A 148 11.17 3.45 -1.27
N THR A 149 10.53 4.50 -0.78
CA THR A 149 9.12 4.79 -1.02
C THR A 149 8.92 6.28 -1.27
N LEU A 150 7.95 6.59 -2.10
CA LEU A 150 7.54 7.95 -2.42
C LEU A 150 6.01 7.98 -2.37
N SER A 151 5.42 9.12 -2.05
CA SER A 151 3.96 9.30 -2.00
C SER A 151 3.57 10.52 -2.82
N TYR A 152 2.29 10.88 -2.85
CA TYR A 152 1.83 12.14 -3.41
C TYR A 152 0.54 12.60 -2.74
N PHE A 153 0.31 13.91 -2.69
CA PHE A 153 -1.00 14.47 -2.33
C PHE A 153 -1.18 15.85 -2.95
N ASN A 154 -2.21 16.01 -3.78
CA ASN A 154 -2.47 17.24 -4.53
C ASN A 154 -1.23 17.72 -5.32
N SER A 155 -0.72 18.92 -5.03
CA SER A 155 0.47 19.50 -5.66
C SER A 155 1.78 19.07 -5.01
N ASN A 156 1.72 18.31 -3.90
CA ASN A 156 2.90 17.74 -3.29
C ASN A 156 3.29 16.46 -4.02
N VAL A 157 4.05 16.64 -5.09
CA VAL A 157 4.58 15.57 -5.93
C VAL A 157 6.09 15.70 -6.06
N ILE A 158 6.72 14.63 -6.51
CA ILE A 158 8.11 14.64 -6.95
C ILE A 158 8.17 15.13 -8.39
N ASP A 159 9.15 15.99 -8.66
CA ASP A 159 9.52 16.31 -10.03
C ASP A 159 10.34 15.13 -10.59
N VAL A 160 9.93 14.56 -11.72
CA VAL A 160 10.67 13.48 -12.39
C VAL A 160 10.99 13.94 -13.81
N LYS A 161 12.29 14.12 -14.10
CA LYS A 161 12.73 14.63 -15.41
C LYS A 161 12.19 13.74 -16.54
N GLY A 162 11.50 14.35 -17.50
CA GLY A 162 10.92 13.67 -18.67
C GLY A 162 9.44 13.29 -18.50
N TYR A 163 8.87 13.46 -17.32
CA TYR A 163 7.44 13.32 -17.05
C TYR A 163 6.84 14.70 -16.85
N SER A 164 5.87 15.07 -17.68
CA SER A 164 5.04 16.25 -17.44
C SER A 164 3.83 15.86 -16.60
N HIS A 165 3.22 16.81 -15.90
CA HIS A 165 1.92 16.61 -15.27
C HIS A 165 0.84 16.14 -16.25
N GLU A 166 1.01 16.41 -17.55
CA GLU A 166 0.12 15.93 -18.61
C GLU A 166 0.27 14.41 -18.83
N LYS A 167 1.47 13.86 -18.61
CA LYS A 167 1.75 12.42 -18.62
C LYS A 167 1.66 11.90 -17.18
N ASP A 168 0.46 11.97 -16.62
CA ASP A 168 0.16 11.54 -15.25
C ASP A 168 0.70 10.12 -14.96
N PRO A 169 1.71 9.96 -14.08
CA PRO A 169 2.27 8.65 -13.75
C PRO A 169 1.28 7.77 -12.98
N THR A 170 0.26 8.35 -12.36
CA THR A 170 -0.80 7.65 -11.60
C THR A 170 -1.96 7.19 -12.48
N SER A 171 -1.81 7.28 -13.81
CA SER A 171 -2.81 6.82 -14.79
C SER A 171 -2.35 5.57 -15.53
N LEU A 172 -3.31 4.76 -16.00
CA LEU A 172 -3.06 3.66 -16.92
C LEU A 172 -2.79 4.14 -18.36
N ARG A 173 -3.09 5.41 -18.66
CA ARG A 173 -2.95 6.01 -19.99
C ARG A 173 -1.55 5.76 -20.54
N TYR A 174 -1.49 5.10 -21.70
CA TYR A 174 -0.26 4.78 -22.44
C TYR A 174 0.73 3.84 -21.72
N LYS A 175 0.30 3.15 -20.66
CA LYS A 175 1.12 2.23 -19.84
C LYS A 175 0.47 0.84 -19.67
N PHE A 176 -0.26 0.40 -20.70
CA PHE A 176 -0.98 -0.87 -20.64
C PHE A 176 -0.10 -2.06 -21.03
N ASP A 177 1.03 -1.83 -21.69
CA ASP A 177 1.90 -2.90 -22.19
C ASP A 177 2.46 -3.75 -21.03
N GLU A 178 2.82 -3.13 -19.91
CA GLU A 178 3.29 -3.82 -18.71
C GLU A 178 2.19 -4.70 -18.06
N VAL A 179 0.95 -4.22 -18.06
CA VAL A 179 -0.21 -4.99 -17.59
C VAL A 179 -0.47 -6.17 -18.51
N LYS A 180 -0.35 -5.97 -19.82
CA LYS A 180 -0.54 -7.01 -20.82
C LYS A 180 0.50 -8.13 -20.68
N GLU A 181 1.76 -7.79 -20.41
CA GLU A 181 2.82 -8.77 -20.14
C GLU A 181 2.46 -9.65 -18.93
N LEU A 182 2.07 -9.04 -17.81
CA LEU A 182 1.66 -9.75 -16.58
C LEU A 182 0.50 -10.74 -16.83
N LEU A 183 -0.49 -10.34 -17.64
CA LEU A 183 -1.66 -11.18 -17.93
C LEU A 183 -1.32 -12.34 -18.88
N THR A 184 -0.35 -12.14 -19.77
CA THR A 184 0.12 -13.17 -20.72
C THR A 184 0.82 -14.32 -20.00
N ASP A 185 1.49 -14.03 -18.87
CA ASP A 185 2.11 -15.05 -18.01
C ASP A 185 1.09 -15.93 -17.26
N ASN A 186 -0.22 -15.63 -17.38
CA ASN A 186 -1.33 -16.42 -16.85
C ASN A 186 -1.26 -16.61 -15.31
N ILE A 187 -0.70 -15.63 -14.61
CA ILE A 187 -0.55 -15.61 -13.14
C ILE A 187 -1.80 -15.03 -12.45
N VAL A 188 -2.60 -14.24 -13.17
CA VAL A 188 -3.69 -13.44 -12.60
C VAL A 188 -5.02 -13.89 -13.18
N ASP A 189 -5.92 -14.46 -12.37
CA ASP A 189 -7.27 -14.82 -12.86
C ASP A 189 -8.23 -13.63 -12.89
N LEU A 190 -8.02 -12.66 -11.99
CA LEU A 190 -8.85 -11.46 -11.82
C LEU A 190 -7.96 -10.25 -11.54
N LEU A 191 -7.94 -9.28 -12.47
CA LEU A 191 -7.29 -7.98 -12.28
C LEU A 191 -8.34 -6.87 -12.26
N MET A 192 -8.29 -6.01 -11.25
CA MET A 192 -9.11 -4.81 -11.15
C MET A 192 -8.21 -3.59 -10.94
N ILE A 193 -8.34 -2.59 -11.80
CA ILE A 193 -7.60 -1.33 -11.75
C ILE A 193 -8.62 -0.22 -11.50
N ALA A 194 -8.43 0.50 -10.40
CA ALA A 194 -9.10 1.76 -10.13
C ALA A 194 -8.19 2.93 -10.52
N GLU A 195 -8.76 4.14 -10.69
CA GLU A 195 -8.03 5.32 -11.15
C GLU A 195 -7.32 5.07 -12.51
N SER A 196 -7.99 4.39 -13.44
CA SER A 196 -7.42 4.14 -14.77
C SER A 196 -7.16 5.45 -15.53
N LYS A 197 -8.00 6.47 -15.26
CA LYS A 197 -8.04 7.80 -15.89
C LYS A 197 -8.12 7.71 -17.41
N LEU A 198 -8.73 6.65 -17.91
CA LEU A 198 -9.10 6.54 -19.31
C LEU A 198 -10.32 7.43 -19.60
N ASP A 199 -10.43 7.82 -20.87
CA ASP A 199 -11.54 8.59 -21.40
C ASP A 199 -11.91 8.05 -22.78
N SER A 200 -12.95 8.63 -23.39
CA SER A 200 -13.48 8.19 -24.68
C SER A 200 -12.51 8.30 -25.87
N THR A 201 -11.32 8.87 -25.69
CA THR A 201 -10.27 8.88 -26.72
C THR A 201 -9.55 7.54 -26.84
N PHE A 202 -9.67 6.66 -25.85
CA PHE A 202 -9.06 5.33 -25.83
C PHE A 202 -10.04 4.26 -26.31
N GLN A 203 -9.65 3.48 -27.32
CA GLN A 203 -10.46 2.39 -27.84
C GLN A 203 -10.26 1.10 -27.05
N ASP A 204 -11.30 0.25 -27.00
CA ASP A 204 -11.29 -1.00 -26.23
C ASP A 204 -10.21 -1.99 -26.67
N ASN A 205 -9.94 -2.06 -27.98
CA ASN A 205 -8.91 -2.90 -28.58
C ASN A 205 -7.50 -2.67 -28.02
N LEU A 206 -7.19 -1.47 -27.52
CA LEU A 206 -5.89 -1.16 -26.91
C LEU A 206 -5.66 -1.93 -25.61
N PHE A 207 -6.73 -2.41 -24.96
CA PHE A 207 -6.68 -3.05 -23.64
C PHE A 207 -7.18 -4.49 -23.68
N GLN A 208 -7.45 -5.02 -24.88
CA GLN A 208 -7.86 -6.39 -25.06
C GLN A 208 -6.64 -7.31 -24.89
N VAL A 209 -6.77 -8.32 -24.04
CA VAL A 209 -5.79 -9.39 -23.85
C VAL A 209 -6.44 -10.72 -24.19
N GLU A 210 -5.72 -11.58 -24.93
CA GLU A 210 -6.22 -12.90 -25.31
C GLU A 210 -6.48 -13.74 -24.05
N GLY A 211 -7.63 -14.42 -24.01
CA GLY A 211 -8.04 -15.19 -22.84
C GLY A 211 -8.67 -14.37 -21.72
N TYR A 212 -8.76 -13.03 -21.82
CA TYR A 212 -9.39 -12.18 -20.80
C TYR A 212 -10.62 -11.44 -21.32
N LYS A 213 -11.64 -11.37 -20.46
CA LYS A 213 -12.83 -10.52 -20.61
C LYS A 213 -12.50 -9.15 -20.04
N LEU A 214 -12.58 -8.13 -20.89
CA LEU A 214 -12.41 -6.73 -20.53
C LEU A 214 -13.76 -6.12 -20.19
N GLN A 215 -13.85 -5.43 -19.06
CA GLN A 215 -14.93 -4.51 -18.76
C GLN A 215 -14.34 -3.23 -18.18
N ARG A 216 -14.82 -2.08 -18.64
CA ARG A 216 -14.35 -0.79 -18.18
C ARG A 216 -15.49 0.16 -17.91
N ARG A 217 -15.17 1.20 -17.15
CA ARG A 217 -16.01 2.34 -16.91
C ARG A 217 -15.11 3.57 -16.85
N ASP A 218 -15.02 4.26 -17.97
CA ASP A 218 -14.12 5.40 -18.12
C ASP A 218 -14.76 6.67 -17.56
N ARG A 219 -13.92 7.63 -17.15
CA ARG A 219 -14.38 8.91 -16.60
C ARG A 219 -13.72 10.08 -17.30
N ASN A 220 -12.51 10.46 -16.91
CA ASN A 220 -11.71 11.48 -17.57
C ASN A 220 -10.22 11.33 -17.19
N GLN A 221 -9.38 12.11 -17.87
CA GLN A 221 -7.93 12.11 -17.65
C GLN A 221 -7.45 12.66 -16.30
N TYR A 222 -8.34 13.22 -15.48
CA TYR A 222 -7.97 13.89 -14.21
C TYR A 222 -8.27 13.03 -12.97
N GLY A 223 -9.07 11.98 -13.08
CA GLY A 223 -9.39 11.09 -11.97
C GLY A 223 -10.56 10.14 -12.24
N GLY A 224 -10.62 9.07 -11.45
CA GLY A 224 -11.54 7.96 -11.61
C GLY A 224 -11.16 7.04 -12.78
N GLY A 225 -12.12 6.23 -13.20
CA GLY A 225 -11.97 5.18 -14.18
C GLY A 225 -11.77 3.82 -13.53
N LEU A 226 -12.57 2.85 -13.92
CA LEU A 226 -12.43 1.45 -13.53
C LEU A 226 -12.13 0.60 -14.76
N LEU A 227 -11.23 -0.36 -14.61
CA LEU A 227 -10.93 -1.36 -15.62
C LEU A 227 -10.77 -2.72 -14.95
N THR A 228 -11.42 -3.73 -15.50
CA THR A 228 -11.35 -5.11 -15.02
C THR A 228 -10.98 -6.03 -16.17
N LEU A 229 -10.07 -6.96 -15.89
CA LEU A 229 -9.60 -8.00 -16.80
C LEU A 229 -9.73 -9.32 -16.08
N ILE A 230 -10.71 -10.13 -16.50
CA ILE A 230 -11.04 -11.41 -15.88
C ILE A 230 -10.76 -12.52 -16.88
N LYS A 231 -10.01 -13.54 -16.48
CA LYS A 231 -9.74 -14.69 -17.32
C LYS A 231 -11.05 -15.36 -17.76
N SER A 232 -11.12 -15.79 -19.01
CA SER A 232 -12.39 -16.15 -19.67
C SER A 232 -13.02 -17.42 -19.09
N ASP A 233 -12.19 -18.33 -18.59
CA ASP A 233 -12.57 -19.57 -17.93
C ASP A 233 -12.76 -19.40 -16.40
N PHE A 234 -12.40 -18.25 -15.83
CA PHE A 234 -12.62 -17.97 -14.41
C PHE A 234 -14.13 -17.87 -14.12
N PRO A 235 -14.64 -18.64 -13.13
CA PRO A 235 -16.07 -18.78 -12.90
C PRO A 235 -16.64 -17.51 -12.26
N SER A 236 -17.06 -16.58 -13.11
CA SER A 236 -17.59 -15.28 -12.72
C SER A 236 -18.70 -14.81 -13.66
N SER A 237 -19.60 -13.96 -13.15
CA SER A 237 -20.61 -13.29 -13.96
C SER A 237 -20.69 -11.80 -13.63
N LEU A 238 -20.77 -10.96 -14.68
CA LEU A 238 -21.00 -9.53 -14.53
C LEU A 238 -22.44 -9.28 -14.07
N LYS A 239 -22.62 -8.46 -13.05
CA LYS A 239 -23.93 -8.11 -12.47
C LYS A 239 -24.25 -6.65 -12.72
N GLN A 240 -24.64 -6.36 -13.96
CA GLN A 240 -25.06 -5.01 -14.39
C GLN A 240 -26.25 -4.46 -13.57
N CYS A 241 -27.09 -5.33 -12.99
CA CYS A 241 -28.20 -4.91 -12.13
C CYS A 241 -27.76 -4.20 -10.83
N PHE A 242 -26.50 -4.32 -10.43
CA PHE A 242 -25.93 -3.60 -9.28
C PHE A 242 -25.08 -2.39 -9.68
N GLU A 243 -24.91 -2.15 -10.98
CA GLU A 243 -24.19 -0.96 -11.48
C GLU A 243 -25.10 0.27 -11.34
N SER A 244 -24.52 1.38 -10.90
CA SER A 244 -25.24 2.63 -10.64
C SER A 244 -24.68 3.74 -11.52
N ASP A 245 -25.51 4.64 -12.05
CA ASP A 245 -25.04 5.83 -12.76
C ASP A 245 -24.38 6.88 -11.83
N ILE A 246 -24.63 6.78 -10.53
CA ILE A 246 -24.14 7.73 -9.51
C ILE A 246 -22.82 7.25 -8.89
N LEU A 247 -22.68 5.93 -8.71
CA LEU A 247 -21.47 5.32 -8.16
C LEU A 247 -20.61 4.77 -9.29
N GLU A 248 -19.33 5.09 -9.25
CA GLU A 248 -18.34 4.46 -10.11
C GLU A 248 -18.10 3.03 -9.63
N ASN A 249 -18.83 2.07 -10.23
CA ASN A 249 -18.73 0.66 -9.90
C ASN A 249 -18.82 -0.26 -11.13
N ILE A 250 -18.18 -1.42 -11.00
CA ILE A 250 -18.31 -2.61 -11.84
C ILE A 250 -18.49 -3.79 -10.88
N CYS A 251 -19.55 -4.59 -11.05
CA CYS A 251 -19.91 -5.62 -10.09
C CYS A 251 -19.82 -7.02 -10.70
N TYR A 252 -19.07 -7.91 -10.05
CA TYR A 252 -18.95 -9.32 -10.42
C TYR A 252 -19.41 -10.23 -9.29
N GLU A 253 -20.16 -11.27 -9.66
CA GLU A 253 -20.38 -12.44 -8.81
C GLU A 253 -19.31 -13.48 -9.17
N ILE A 254 -18.58 -13.94 -8.15
CA ILE A 254 -17.55 -14.97 -8.29
C ILE A 254 -18.08 -16.26 -7.69
N TYR A 255 -18.07 -17.34 -8.48
CA TYR A 255 -18.48 -18.66 -8.01
C TYR A 255 -17.25 -19.37 -7.45
N ILE A 256 -17.14 -19.38 -6.13
CA ILE A 256 -16.13 -20.17 -5.43
C ILE A 256 -16.73 -21.56 -5.23
N ASN A 257 -16.15 -22.58 -5.86
CA ASN A 257 -16.47 -23.95 -5.50
C ASN A 257 -15.91 -24.21 -4.10
N ASP A 258 -16.79 -24.40 -3.12
CA ASP A 258 -16.42 -24.97 -1.82
C ASP A 258 -16.04 -26.45 -2.03
N ALA A 259 -14.86 -26.71 -2.56
CA ALA A 259 -14.21 -27.99 -2.40
C ALA A 259 -13.66 -28.04 -0.96
N LYS A 260 -14.44 -28.65 -0.06
CA LYS A 260 -13.95 -29.14 1.23
C LYS A 260 -13.01 -30.32 1.03
#